data_AF-A0A7Y3LSU9-F1
#
_entry.id   AF-A0A7Y3LSU9-F1
#
_cell.length_a   1.000
_cell.length_b   1.000
_cell.length_c   1.000
_cell.angle_alpha   90.00
_cell.angle_beta   90.00
_cell.angle_gamma   90.00
#
_symmetry.space_group_name_H-M   'P 1'
#
loop_
_entity.id
_entity.type
_entity.pdbx_description
1 polymer ?
#
loop_
_entity_poly.entity_id
_entity_poly.type
_entity_poly.pdbx_seq_one_letter_code
_entity_poly.pdbx_strand_id
1 'polypeptide(L)'
;MATYGVPVETTATQALLDEVQRTAGHVAWLGDRVRELDYEVAAGENVEHPLVWGVTRRKIGGDDAGITEEAAASVWLKLYQQERAHLVRVAEAAIRAGIEERRIKLAESQGMLIALAIRQILGDLHLTAEQQALVPVVVPRRLRELTAPDGGA
;
A
#
# COMPACT_ATOMS: atom_id res chain seq x y z
N MET A 1 14.01 -1.38 15.71
CA MET A 1 12.99 -2.07 16.53
C MET A 1 12.21 -0.99 17.27
N ALA A 2 10.88 -0.93 17.08
CA ALA A 2 10.05 0.09 17.72
C ALA A 2 9.60 -0.38 19.13
N THR A 3 9.58 0.52 20.10
CA THR A 3 9.18 0.24 21.49
C THR A 3 7.83 0.90 21.77
N TYR A 4 6.93 0.18 22.44
CA TYR A 4 5.60 0.69 22.78
C TYR A 4 5.67 2.00 23.56
N GLY A 5 4.92 3.01 23.10
CA GLY A 5 4.84 4.33 23.72
C GLY A 5 5.97 5.31 23.37
N VAL A 6 6.99 4.88 22.64
CA VAL A 6 8.07 5.77 22.19
C VAL A 6 7.60 6.61 20.99
N PRO A 7 7.77 7.94 21.00
CA PRO A 7 7.42 8.79 19.87
C PRO A 7 8.17 8.38 18.59
N VAL A 8 7.45 8.44 17.47
CA VAL A 8 8.01 8.25 16.13
C VAL A 8 7.97 9.59 15.42
N GLU A 9 9.10 10.02 14.86
CA GLU A 9 9.13 11.21 14.01
C GLU A 9 8.36 10.96 12.72
N THR A 10 7.21 11.61 12.59
CA THR A 10 6.36 11.54 11.41
C THR A 10 5.44 12.77 11.36
N THR A 11 4.80 12.97 10.22
CA THR A 11 3.72 13.94 10.09
C THR A 11 2.37 13.22 10.06
N ALA A 12 1.28 13.90 10.40
CA ALA A 12 -0.07 13.32 10.30
C ALA A 12 -0.37 12.84 8.87
N THR A 13 0.08 13.59 7.86
CA THR A 13 -0.06 13.22 6.44
C THR A 13 0.65 11.92 6.13
N GLN A 14 1.92 11.79 6.54
CA GLN A 14 2.72 10.60 6.27
C GLN A 14 2.16 9.39 7.02
N ALA A 15 1.86 9.54 8.31
CA ALA A 15 1.27 8.47 9.12
C ALA A 15 -0.07 7.97 8.56
N LEU A 16 -0.93 8.88 8.08
CA LEU A 16 -2.22 8.49 7.49
C LEU A 16 -2.04 7.78 6.14
N LEU A 17 -1.10 8.22 5.31
CA LEU A 17 -0.78 7.55 4.04
C LEU A 17 -0.19 6.16 4.28
N ASP A 18 0.71 6.03 5.25
CA ASP A 18 1.30 4.75 5.64
C ASP A 18 0.24 3.78 6.18
N GLU A 19 -0.73 4.28 6.95
CA GLU A 19 -1.87 3.47 7.40
C GLU A 19 -2.71 2.98 6.22
N VAL A 20 -3.05 3.83 5.26
CA VAL A 20 -3.80 3.43 4.06
C VAL A 20 -3.07 2.29 3.33
N GLN A 21 -1.76 2.44 3.11
CA GLN A 21 -0.96 1.43 2.41
C GLN A 21 -0.87 0.12 3.20
N ARG A 22 -0.62 0.20 4.50
CA ARG A 22 -0.53 -0.98 5.37
C ARG A 22 -1.87 -1.72 5.42
N THR A 23 -2.98 -1.02 5.65
CA THR A 23 -4.30 -1.65 5.70
C THR A 23 -4.70 -2.22 4.35
N ALA A 24 -4.33 -1.59 3.23
CA ALA A 24 -4.53 -2.17 1.90
C ALA A 24 -3.79 -3.51 1.74
N GLY A 25 -2.54 -3.59 2.22
CA GLY A 25 -1.77 -4.83 2.27
C GLY A 25 -2.41 -5.90 3.16
N HIS A 26 -2.88 -5.52 4.36
CA HIS A 26 -3.60 -6.44 5.26
C HIS A 26 -4.86 -7.01 4.60
N VAL A 27 -5.66 -6.16 3.95
CA VAL A 27 -6.89 -6.58 3.25
C VAL A 27 -6.56 -7.55 2.12
N ALA A 28 -5.54 -7.26 1.30
CA ALA A 28 -5.12 -8.16 0.23
C ALA A 28 -4.72 -9.54 0.78
N TRP A 29 -3.83 -9.57 1.77
CA TRP A 29 -3.34 -10.80 2.37
C TRP A 29 -4.45 -11.61 3.07
N LEU A 30 -5.31 -10.95 3.85
CA LEU A 30 -6.46 -11.59 4.51
C LEU A 30 -7.47 -12.12 3.49
N GLY A 31 -7.67 -11.40 2.39
CA GLY A 31 -8.54 -11.83 1.29
C GLY A 31 -8.03 -13.10 0.62
N ASP A 32 -6.72 -13.23 0.40
CA ASP A 32 -6.11 -14.45 -0.11
C ASP A 32 -6.28 -15.61 0.88
N ARG A 33 -6.07 -15.35 2.18
CA ARG A 33 -6.26 -16.38 3.22
C ARG A 33 -7.70 -16.87 3.34
N VAL A 34 -8.68 -15.97 3.20
CA VAL A 34 -10.11 -16.34 3.15
C VAL A 34 -10.41 -17.17 1.90
N ARG A 35 -9.82 -16.81 0.75
CA ARG A 35 -10.00 -17.54 -0.52
C ARG A 35 -9.41 -18.95 -0.46
N GLU A 36 -8.26 -19.13 0.19
CA GLU A 36 -7.67 -20.45 0.41
C GLU A 36 -8.62 -21.37 1.18
N LEU A 37 -9.22 -20.88 2.28
CA LEU A 37 -10.19 -21.64 3.07
C LEU A 37 -11.48 -21.97 2.29
N ASP A 38 -11.88 -21.08 1.38
CA ASP A 38 -13.01 -21.29 0.48
C ASP A 38 -12.73 -22.42 -0.53
N TYR A 39 -11.52 -22.42 -1.11
CA TYR A 39 -11.10 -23.46 -2.06
C TYR A 39 -10.92 -24.85 -1.43
N GLU A 40 -10.45 -24.94 -0.19
CA GLU A 40 -10.31 -26.22 0.53
C GLU A 40 -11.65 -26.98 0.64
N VAL A 41 -12.78 -26.27 0.65
CA VAL A 41 -14.13 -26.86 0.64
C VAL A 41 -14.50 -27.37 -0.73
N ALA A 42 -14.28 -26.57 -1.77
CA ALA A 42 -14.65 -26.93 -3.13
C ALA A 42 -13.93 -28.19 -3.63
N ALA A 43 -12.76 -28.51 -3.03
CA ALA A 43 -11.95 -29.68 -3.34
C ALA A 43 -12.32 -30.95 -2.55
N GLY A 44 -13.23 -30.89 -1.56
CA GLY A 44 -13.60 -32.03 -0.71
C GLY A 44 -15.11 -32.18 -0.53
N GLU A 45 -15.57 -33.40 -0.24
CA GLU A 45 -16.96 -33.70 0.15
C GLU A 45 -17.27 -33.21 1.59
N ASN A 46 -16.86 -32.00 1.96
CA ASN A 46 -17.10 -31.46 3.29
C ASN A 46 -18.55 -30.99 3.44
N VAL A 47 -19.23 -31.48 4.49
CA VAL A 47 -20.61 -31.12 4.82
C VAL A 47 -20.68 -29.71 5.46
N GLU A 48 -19.58 -29.21 6.02
CA GLU A 48 -19.51 -27.95 6.77
C GLU A 48 -18.33 -27.08 6.30
N HIS A 49 -18.58 -25.79 6.09
CA HIS A 49 -17.63 -24.86 5.46
C HIS A 49 -16.73 -24.19 6.52
N PRO A 50 -15.39 -24.18 6.41
CA PRO A 50 -14.40 -23.65 7.35
C PRO A 50 -14.49 -22.14 7.60
N LEU A 51 -15.30 -21.42 6.81
CA LEU A 51 -15.61 -20.01 7.05
C LEU A 51 -16.71 -19.84 8.09
N VAL A 52 -17.53 -20.87 8.34
CA VAL A 52 -18.68 -20.84 9.25
C VAL A 52 -18.65 -21.94 10.32
N TRP A 53 -17.78 -22.94 10.18
CA TRP A 53 -17.56 -24.00 11.17
C TRP A 53 -16.06 -24.21 11.39
N GLY A 54 -15.62 -24.40 12.65
CA GLY A 54 -14.23 -24.77 12.90
C GLY A 54 -13.81 -24.73 14.36
N VAL A 55 -12.52 -25.01 14.58
CA VAL A 55 -11.91 -25.10 15.92
C VAL A 55 -11.94 -23.75 16.64
N THR A 56 -12.65 -23.68 17.76
CA THR A 56 -12.72 -22.50 18.62
C THR A 56 -11.82 -22.61 19.85
N ARG A 57 -11.52 -23.84 20.29
CA ARG A 57 -10.64 -24.11 21.43
C ARG A 57 -9.83 -25.37 21.19
N ARG A 58 -8.54 -25.29 21.51
CA ARG A 58 -7.66 -26.45 21.64
C ARG A 58 -7.10 -26.49 23.05
N LYS A 59 -7.39 -27.57 23.79
CA LYS A 59 -6.84 -27.82 25.12
C LYS A 59 -5.75 -28.89 25.02
N ILE A 60 -4.57 -28.58 25.54
CA ILE A 60 -3.41 -29.47 25.53
C ILE A 60 -3.07 -29.84 26.99
N GLY A 61 -3.13 -31.14 27.31
CA GLY A 61 -2.83 -31.68 28.64
C GLY A 61 -4.04 -31.74 29.59
N GLY A 62 -3.98 -32.67 30.55
CA GLY A 62 -5.07 -33.04 31.46
C GLY A 62 -5.99 -34.12 30.89
N ASP A 63 -6.85 -34.68 31.74
CA ASP A 63 -7.80 -35.75 31.37
C ASP A 63 -8.89 -35.28 30.38
N ASP A 64 -9.11 -33.97 30.27
CA ASP A 64 -10.06 -33.32 29.37
C ASP A 64 -9.38 -32.60 28.20
N ALA A 65 -8.20 -33.07 27.78
CA ALA A 65 -7.55 -32.60 26.56
C ALA A 65 -8.41 -32.90 25.32
N GLY A 66 -8.49 -31.96 24.38
CA GLY A 66 -9.34 -32.10 23.20
C GLY A 66 -9.48 -30.83 22.38
N ILE A 67 -10.21 -30.97 21.27
CA ILE A 67 -10.57 -29.90 20.35
C ILE A 67 -12.07 -29.65 20.47
N THR A 68 -12.46 -28.39 20.57
CA THR A 68 -13.86 -27.96 20.48
C THR A 68 -14.06 -27.22 19.16
N GLU A 69 -15.07 -27.63 18.40
CA GLU A 69 -15.50 -27.00 17.15
C GLU A 69 -16.92 -26.46 17.30
N GLU A 70 -17.18 -25.30 16.73
CA GLU A 70 -18.49 -24.65 16.81
C GLU A 70 -18.84 -23.94 15.49
N ALA A 71 -20.13 -23.75 15.24
CA ALA A 71 -20.65 -22.90 14.17
C ALA A 71 -20.39 -21.43 14.50
N ALA A 72 -19.28 -20.89 14.00
CA ALA A 72 -18.94 -19.49 14.13
C ALA A 72 -18.15 -19.01 12.91
N ALA A 73 -18.36 -17.74 12.53
CA ALA A 73 -17.55 -17.13 11.48
C ALA A 73 -16.06 -17.21 11.84
N SER A 74 -15.26 -17.67 10.88
CA SER A 74 -13.82 -17.87 11.06
C SER A 74 -13.14 -16.58 11.49
N VAL A 75 -12.09 -16.70 12.31
CA VAL A 75 -11.32 -15.53 12.76
C VAL A 75 -10.74 -14.77 11.57
N TRP A 76 -10.32 -15.49 10.51
CA TRP A 76 -9.84 -14.91 9.26
C TRP A 76 -10.89 -14.05 8.57
N LEU A 77 -12.13 -14.55 8.43
CA LEU A 77 -13.22 -13.79 7.83
C LEU A 77 -13.58 -12.56 8.67
N LYS A 78 -13.57 -12.70 10.00
CA LYS A 78 -13.81 -11.56 10.93
C LYS A 78 -12.75 -10.49 10.77
N LEU A 79 -11.46 -10.85 10.83
CA LEU A 79 -10.35 -9.92 10.65
C LEU A 79 -10.38 -9.26 9.26
N TYR A 80 -10.66 -10.03 8.22
CA TYR A 80 -10.79 -9.52 6.85
C TYR A 80 -11.86 -8.42 6.75
N GLN A 81 -13.04 -8.68 7.31
CA GLN A 81 -14.14 -7.70 7.27
C GLN A 81 -13.84 -6.46 8.12
N GLN A 82 -13.16 -6.63 9.27
CA GLN A 82 -12.71 -5.53 10.11
C GLN A 82 -11.68 -4.64 9.38
N GLU A 83 -10.65 -5.24 8.77
CA GLU A 83 -9.64 -4.49 8.03
C GLU A 83 -10.22 -3.83 6.78
N ARG A 84 -11.19 -4.44 6.09
CA ARG A 84 -11.90 -3.80 4.96
C ARG A 84 -12.66 -2.56 5.39
N ALA A 85 -13.38 -2.63 6.51
CA ALA A 85 -14.08 -1.48 7.06
C ALA A 85 -13.10 -0.40 7.52
N HIS A 86 -11.97 -0.80 8.12
CA HIS A 86 -10.90 0.13 8.51
C HIS A 86 -10.28 0.83 7.30
N LEU A 87 -9.97 0.09 6.22
CA LEU A 87 -9.41 0.62 4.97
C LEU A 87 -10.28 1.74 4.40
N VAL A 88 -11.60 1.51 4.32
CA VAL A 88 -12.54 2.52 3.83
C VAL A 88 -12.45 3.80 4.67
N ARG A 89 -12.44 3.68 6.00
CA ARG A 89 -12.37 4.84 6.90
C ARG A 89 -11.05 5.61 6.75
N VAL A 90 -9.91 4.93 6.67
CA VAL A 90 -8.61 5.60 6.54
C VAL A 90 -8.42 6.22 5.16
N ALA A 91 -8.93 5.57 4.11
CA ALA A 91 -8.92 6.11 2.75
C ALA A 91 -9.80 7.36 2.65
N GLU A 92 -11.01 7.34 3.22
CA GLU A 92 -11.89 8.50 3.31
C GLU A 92 -11.22 9.65 4.06
N ALA A 93 -10.55 9.37 5.18
CA ALA A 93 -9.81 10.37 5.94
C ALA A 93 -8.66 10.97 5.12
N ALA A 94 -7.93 10.15 4.35
CA ALA A 94 -6.83 10.61 3.50
C ALA A 94 -7.31 11.52 2.37
N ILE A 95 -8.41 11.16 1.71
CA ILE A 95 -9.07 11.97 0.67
C ILE A 95 -9.55 13.30 1.26
N ARG A 96 -10.25 13.26 2.40
CA ARG A 96 -10.74 14.46 3.08
C ARG A 96 -9.61 15.39 3.51
N ALA A 97 -8.46 14.83 3.93
CA ALA A 97 -7.29 15.60 4.31
C ALA A 97 -6.57 16.26 3.10
N GLY A 98 -7.01 15.98 1.87
CA GLY A 98 -6.46 16.56 0.64
C GLY A 98 -5.02 16.12 0.39
N ILE A 99 -4.67 14.91 0.82
CA ILE A 99 -3.28 14.41 0.78
C ILE A 99 -2.82 14.27 -0.66
N GLU A 100 -3.65 13.70 -1.52
CA GLU A 100 -3.26 13.39 -2.89
C GLU A 100 -3.11 14.68 -3.72
N GLU A 101 -4.02 15.64 -3.56
CA GLU A 101 -3.92 16.94 -4.22
C GLU A 101 -2.66 17.69 -3.77
N ARG A 102 -2.30 17.60 -2.48
CA ARG A 102 -1.08 18.23 -1.97
C ARG A 102 0.18 17.57 -2.54
N ARG A 103 0.20 16.24 -2.67
CA ARG A 103 1.33 15.50 -3.26
C ARG A 103 1.52 15.82 -4.73
N ILE A 104 0.43 15.85 -5.50
CA ILE A 104 0.46 16.25 -6.92
C ILE A 104 1.00 17.68 -7.06
N LYS A 105 0.45 18.64 -6.30
CA LYS A 105 0.91 20.04 -6.30
C LYS A 105 2.39 20.17 -5.94
N LEU A 106 2.85 19.39 -4.95
CA LEU A 106 4.27 19.40 -4.57
C LEU A 106 5.13 18.87 -5.71
N ALA A 107 4.78 17.73 -6.31
CA ALA A 107 5.51 17.15 -7.43
C ALA A 107 5.54 18.09 -8.65
N GLU A 108 4.41 18.73 -8.99
CA GLU A 108 4.33 19.73 -10.05
C GLU A 108 5.21 20.95 -9.76
N SER A 109 5.16 21.48 -8.54
CA SER A 109 5.99 22.63 -8.13
C SER A 109 7.49 22.31 -8.21
N GLN A 110 7.89 21.11 -7.80
CA GLN A 110 9.27 20.63 -7.91
C GLN A 110 9.68 20.48 -9.38
N GLY A 111 8.81 19.92 -10.22
CA GLY A 111 9.04 19.84 -11.66
C GLY A 111 9.23 21.22 -12.32
N MET A 112 8.43 22.21 -11.92
CA MET A 112 8.58 23.59 -12.37
C MET A 112 9.92 24.20 -11.95
N LEU A 113 10.36 23.99 -10.71
CA LEU A 113 11.64 24.48 -10.20
C LEU A 113 12.82 23.86 -10.96
N ILE A 114 12.79 22.55 -11.19
CA ILE A 114 13.82 21.84 -11.98
C ILE A 114 13.86 22.38 -13.41
N ALA A 115 12.70 22.53 -14.06
CA ALA A 115 12.63 23.05 -15.41
C ALA A 115 13.14 24.50 -15.51
N LEU A 116 12.88 25.32 -14.50
CA LEU A 116 13.42 26.68 -14.41
C LEU A 116 14.95 26.67 -14.27
N ALA A 117 15.48 25.86 -13.38
CA ALA A 117 16.93 25.72 -13.18
C ALA A 117 17.63 25.26 -14.46
N ILE A 118 17.08 24.25 -15.17
CA ILE A 118 17.62 23.79 -16.46
C ILE A 118 17.63 24.92 -17.48
N ARG A 119 16.54 25.70 -17.59
CA ARG A 119 16.49 26.83 -18.54
C ARG A 119 17.52 27.90 -18.22
N GLN A 120 17.73 28.22 -16.93
CA GLN A 120 18.73 29.19 -16.50
C GLN A 120 20.15 28.70 -16.81
N ILE A 121 20.46 27.45 -16.47
CA ILE A 121 21.75 26.83 -16.78
C ILE A 121 22.03 26.88 -18.29
N LEU A 122 21.07 26.48 -19.13
CA LEU A 122 21.25 26.51 -20.58
C LEU A 122 21.40 27.94 -21.13
N GLY A 123 20.75 28.92 -20.50
CA GLY A 123 20.93 30.34 -20.83
C GLY A 123 22.33 30.85 -20.51
N ASP A 124 22.86 30.48 -19.34
CA ASP A 124 24.19 30.89 -18.87
C ASP A 124 25.34 30.23 -19.67
N LEU A 125 25.07 29.09 -20.32
CA LEU A 125 26.04 28.35 -21.14
C LEU A 125 26.27 28.96 -22.53
N HIS A 126 25.57 30.03 -22.90
CA HIS A 126 25.75 30.77 -24.17
C HIS A 126 25.83 29.85 -25.41
N LEU A 127 24.86 28.94 -25.55
CA LEU A 127 24.84 27.94 -26.61
C LEU A 127 24.81 28.56 -28.01
N THR A 128 25.46 27.90 -28.98
CA THR A 128 25.33 28.27 -30.40
C THR A 128 23.91 27.96 -30.91
N ALA A 129 23.51 28.57 -32.03
CA ALA A 129 22.19 28.30 -32.64
C ALA A 129 21.97 26.80 -32.95
N GLU A 130 23.03 26.11 -33.40
CA GLU A 130 22.98 24.67 -33.67
C GLU A 130 22.82 23.85 -32.38
N GLN A 131 23.51 24.21 -31.29
CA GLN A 131 23.37 23.55 -29.99
C GLN A 131 22.00 23.81 -29.35
N GLN A 132 21.49 25.04 -29.47
CA GLN A 132 20.17 25.43 -28.98
C GLN A 132 19.05 24.63 -29.69
N ALA A 133 19.21 24.34 -30.98
CA ALA A 133 18.26 23.52 -31.75
C ALA A 133 18.16 22.07 -31.22
N LEU A 134 19.20 21.56 -30.54
CA LEU A 134 19.20 20.22 -29.96
C LEU A 134 18.54 20.16 -28.58
N VAL A 135 18.46 21.28 -27.86
CA VAL A 135 17.88 21.36 -26.49
C VAL A 135 16.48 20.73 -26.38
N PRO A 136 15.48 21.06 -27.24
CA PRO A 136 14.13 20.49 -27.11
C PRO A 136 14.05 18.99 -27.39
N VAL A 137 15.09 18.38 -27.96
CA VAL A 137 15.17 16.93 -28.20
C VAL A 137 15.94 16.24 -27.09
N VAL A 138 17.11 16.77 -26.72
CA VAL A 138 18.04 16.14 -25.76
C VAL A 138 17.49 16.19 -24.34
N VAL A 139 17.00 17.36 -23.89
CA VAL A 139 16.57 17.53 -22.50
C VAL A 139 15.38 16.63 -22.16
N PRO A 140 14.28 16.59 -22.94
CA PRO A 140 13.17 15.69 -22.63
C PRO A 140 13.51 14.21 -22.74
N ARG A 141 14.46 13.83 -23.63
CA ARG A 141 14.95 12.46 -23.69
C ARG A 141 15.64 12.07 -22.38
N ARG A 142 16.57 12.90 -21.87
CA ARG A 142 17.28 12.65 -20.61
C ARG A 142 16.35 12.64 -19.39
N LEU A 143 15.39 13.55 -19.33
CA LEU A 143 14.42 13.56 -18.23
C LEU A 143 13.54 12.31 -18.22
N ARG A 144 13.15 11.79 -19.39
CA ARG A 144 12.40 10.53 -19.48
C ARG A 144 13.21 9.32 -19.04
N GLU A 145 14.51 9.28 -19.37
CA GLU A 145 15.43 8.23 -18.88
C GLU A 145 15.48 8.17 -17.35
N LEU A 146 15.33 9.31 -16.64
CA LEU A 146 15.29 9.35 -15.18
C LEU A 146 13.95 8.90 -14.56
N THR A 147 12.86 8.97 -15.33
CA THR A 147 11.51 8.63 -14.86
C THR A 147 11.06 7.23 -15.28
N ALA A 148 11.80 6.58 -16.18
CA ALA A 148 11.57 5.18 -16.48
C ALA A 148 11.90 4.38 -15.21
N PRO A 149 10.99 3.52 -14.71
CA PRO A 149 11.35 2.60 -13.63
C PRO A 149 12.52 1.77 -14.13
N ASP A 150 13.63 1.77 -13.39
CA ASP A 150 14.81 1.00 -13.73
C ASP A 150 14.40 -0.43 -14.10
N GLY A 151 14.76 -0.84 -15.32
CA GLY A 151 14.72 -2.24 -15.69
C GLY A 151 15.72 -3.00 -14.84
N GLY A 152 15.23 -3.61 -13.76
CA GLY A 152 15.78 -4.83 -13.16
C GLY A 152 16.91 -4.66 -12.13
N ALA A 153 16.56 -4.91 -10.86
CA ALA A 153 17.24 -5.87 -10.00
C ALA A 153 16.21 -6.48 -9.03
#